data_AF-A0A147H043-F1
#
_entry.id   AF-A0A147H043-F1
#
_cell.length_a   1.000
_cell.length_b   1.000
_cell.length_c   1.000
_cell.angle_alpha   90.00
_cell.angle_beta   90.00
_cell.angle_gamma   90.00
#
_symmetry.space_group_name_H-M   'P 1'
#
loop_
_entity.id
_entity.type
_entity.pdbx_description
1 polymer ?
#
loop_
_entity_poly.entity_id
_entity_poly.type
_entity_poly.pdbx_seq_one_letter_code
_entity_poly.pdbx_strand_id
1 'polypeptide(L)'
;MKDAGMTNLTLTLDDAIIKKARVRAIQEGTSVSAKVREFLAAYAMGQDQQQAAAEAFIAAAQRSRANTAAASWSREDAYDRPYPGGGA
;
A
#
# COMPACT_ATOMS: atom_id res chain seq x y z
N MET A 1 -5.97 15.04 19.52
CA MET A 1 -5.29 13.85 19.00
C MET A 1 -4.05 13.62 19.84
N LYS A 2 -3.85 12.41 20.37
CA LYS A 2 -2.62 12.07 21.12
C LYS A 2 -1.47 12.12 20.11
N ASP A 3 -0.44 12.93 20.34
CA ASP A 3 0.83 12.76 19.64
C ASP A 3 1.23 11.30 19.84
N ALA A 4 1.32 10.52 18.76
CA ALA A 4 1.85 9.17 18.83
C ALA A 4 3.28 9.31 19.39
N GLY A 5 3.46 8.94 20.65
CA GLY A 5 4.65 9.28 21.41
C GLY A 5 5.92 8.77 20.72
N MET A 6 6.90 9.67 20.53
CA MET A 6 8.22 9.28 20.04
C MET A 6 8.80 8.20 20.95
N THR A 7 8.91 6.98 20.43
CA THR A 7 9.44 5.82 21.16
C THR A 7 10.83 5.50 20.64
N ASN A 8 11.77 5.20 21.54
CA ASN A 8 13.12 4.80 21.17
C ASN A 8 13.20 3.27 21.01
N LEU A 9 13.89 2.80 19.97
CA LEU A 9 14.12 1.39 19.67
C LEU A 9 15.64 1.13 19.65
N THR A 10 16.11 0.28 20.57
CA THR A 10 17.51 -0.17 20.60
C THR A 10 17.66 -1.47 19.81
N LEU A 11 18.59 -1.50 18.85
CA LEU A 11 18.87 -2.66 18.01
C LEU A 11 20.37 -3.01 18.10
N THR A 12 20.68 -4.30 18.28
CA THR A 12 22.05 -4.81 18.18
C THR A 12 22.27 -5.35 16.77
N LEU A 13 23.25 -4.79 16.06
CA LEU A 13 23.58 -5.14 14.68
C LEU A 13 25.10 -5.27 14.55
N ASP A 14 25.54 -6.01 13.54
CA ASP A 14 26.96 -6.12 13.21
C ASP A 14 27.54 -4.74 12.83
N ASP A 15 28.68 -4.41 13.43
CA ASP A 15 29.35 -3.12 13.28
C ASP A 15 29.79 -2.85 11.83
N ALA A 16 30.15 -3.90 11.09
CA ALA A 16 30.51 -3.81 9.67
C ALA A 16 29.30 -3.45 8.80
N ILE A 17 28.10 -3.93 9.16
CA ILE A 17 26.85 -3.57 8.47
C ILE A 17 26.52 -2.10 8.75
N ILE A 18 26.61 -1.65 10.00
CA ILE A 18 26.36 -0.26 10.38
C ILE A 18 27.29 0.70 9.66
N LYS A 19 28.59 0.38 9.55
CA LYS A 19 29.56 1.21 8.84
C LYS A 19 29.19 1.38 7.37
N LYS A 20 28.88 0.28 6.67
CA LYS A 20 28.46 0.33 5.27
C LYS A 20 27.16 1.12 5.08
N ALA A 21 26.17 0.89 5.95
CA ALA A 21 24.90 1.59 5.90
C ALA A 21 25.07 3.11 6.11
N ARG A 22 25.97 3.53 7.02
CA ARG A 22 26.27 4.95 7.25
C ARG A 22 26.90 5.60 6.03
N VAL A 23 27.90 4.97 5.41
CA VAL A 23 28.55 5.49 4.20
C VAL A 23 27.50 5.71 3.10
N ARG A 24 26.64 4.72 2.88
CA ARG A 24 25.56 4.81 1.89
C ARG A 24 24.55 5.89 2.23
N ALA A 25 24.12 5.99 3.48
CA ALA A 25 23.17 7.02 3.90
C ALA A 25 23.73 8.44 3.67
N ILE A 26 25.02 8.66 3.94
CA ILE A 26 25.67 9.95 3.66
C ILE A 26 25.68 10.25 2.16
N GLN A 27 25.99 9.27 1.32
CA GLN A 27 25.95 9.43 -0.14
C GLN A 27 24.54 9.77 -0.65
N GLU A 28 23.50 9.21 0.00
CA GLU A 28 22.09 9.49 -0.29
C GLU A 28 21.56 10.78 0.40
N GLY A 29 22.40 11.52 1.13
CA GLY A 29 21.99 12.75 1.84
C GLY A 29 21.02 12.50 3.00
N THR A 30 21.07 11.32 3.62
CA THR A 30 20.16 10.86 4.67
C THR A 30 20.92 10.26 5.87
N SER A 31 20.18 9.64 6.81
CA SER A 31 20.75 8.93 7.96
C SER A 31 20.21 7.50 8.04
N VAL A 32 20.99 6.61 8.65
CA VAL A 32 20.56 5.23 8.90
C VAL A 32 19.26 5.20 9.71
N SER A 33 19.13 6.06 10.72
CA SER A 33 17.91 6.16 11.53
C SER A 33 16.69 6.61 10.72
N ALA A 34 16.88 7.50 9.73
CA ALA A 34 15.80 7.90 8.82
C ALA A 34 15.36 6.72 7.95
N LYS A 35 16.31 5.95 7.39
CA LYS A 35 16.00 4.76 6.59
C LYS A 35 15.32 3.65 7.39
N VAL A 36 15.73 3.44 8.65
CA VAL A 36 15.06 2.48 9.54
C VAL A 36 13.62 2.92 9.86
N ARG A 37 13.39 4.21 10.12
CA ARG A 37 12.03 4.74 10.33
C ARG A 37 11.16 4.56 9.08
N GLU A 38 11.69 4.90 7.91
CA GLU A 38 11.00 4.72 6.63
C GLU A 38 10.63 3.24 6.40
N PHE A 39 11.59 2.34 6.61
CA PHE A 39 11.38 0.91 6.48
C PHE A 39 10.31 0.39 7.45
N LEU A 40 10.37 0.76 8.73
CA LEU A 40 9.39 0.32 9.72
C LEU A 40 7.98 0.87 9.44
N ALA A 41 7.89 2.11 8.97
CA ALA A 41 6.62 2.69 8.54
C ALA A 41 6.05 1.92 7.35
N ALA A 42 6.86 1.65 6.31
CA ALA A 42 6.43 0.86 5.17
C ALA A 42 6.06 -0.58 5.55
N TYR A 43 6.83 -1.20 6.46
CA TYR A 43 6.56 -2.54 6.96
C TYR A 43 5.22 -2.62 7.71
N ALA A 44 4.91 -1.62 8.54
CA ALA A 44 3.63 -1.52 9.24
C ALA A 44 2.48 -1.28 8.25
N MET A 45 2.65 -0.34 7.31
CA MET A 45 1.62 0.00 6.31
C MET A 45 1.39 -1.12 5.27
N GLY A 46 2.37 -1.98 5.03
CA GLY A 46 2.27 -3.06 4.05
C GLY A 46 1.16 -4.08 4.39
N GLN A 47 0.85 -4.27 5.68
CA GLN A 47 -0.31 -5.04 6.10
C GLN A 47 -1.61 -4.27 5.84
N ASP A 48 -1.63 -2.96 6.14
CA ASP A 48 -2.80 -2.11 5.99
C ASP A 48 -3.21 -1.91 4.53
N GLN A 49 -2.28 -1.75 3.59
CA GLN A 49 -2.64 -1.54 2.18
C GLN A 49 -3.23 -2.79 1.53
N GLN A 50 -2.66 -3.96 1.82
CA GLN A 50 -3.19 -5.22 1.30
C GLN A 50 -4.57 -5.51 1.91
N GLN A 51 -4.74 -5.22 3.20
CA GLN A 51 -6.00 -5.40 3.89
C GLN A 51 -7.06 -4.39 3.44
N ALA A 52 -6.69 -3.12 3.26
CA ALA A 52 -7.58 -2.08 2.72
C ALA A 52 -7.99 -2.38 1.27
N ALA A 53 -7.09 -2.90 0.43
CA ALA A 53 -7.42 -3.33 -0.92
C ALA A 53 -8.40 -4.52 -0.91
N ALA A 54 -8.19 -5.48 -0.02
CA ALA A 54 -9.11 -6.62 0.15
C ALA A 54 -10.50 -6.16 0.64
N GLU A 55 -10.56 -5.26 1.62
CA GLU A 55 -11.82 -4.68 2.12
C GLU A 55 -12.54 -3.87 1.05
N ALA A 56 -11.82 -3.05 0.28
CA ALA A 56 -12.38 -2.29 -0.82
C ALA A 56 -12.95 -3.21 -1.92
N PHE A 57 -12.26 -4.31 -2.23
CA PHE A 57 -12.73 -5.32 -3.16
C PHE A 57 -14.02 -6.00 -2.67
N ILE A 58 -14.05 -6.43 -1.40
CA ILE A 58 -15.24 -7.06 -0.79
C ILE A 58 -16.43 -6.08 -0.79
N ALA A 59 -16.20 -4.82 -0.42
CA ALA A 59 -17.24 -3.79 -0.43
C ALA A 59 -17.77 -3.51 -1.84
N ALA A 60 -16.90 -3.51 -2.86
CA ALA A 60 -17.31 -3.38 -4.26
C ALA A 60 -18.14 -4.60 -4.73
N ALA A 61 -17.72 -5.82 -4.36
CA ALA A 61 -18.45 -7.04 -4.68
C ALA A 61 -19.85 -7.05 -4.05
N GLN A 62 -19.99 -6.63 -2.80
CA GLN A 62 -21.28 -6.54 -2.10
C GLN A 62 -22.23 -5.50 -2.70
N ARG A 63 -21.70 -4.36 -3.17
CA ARG A 63 -22.50 -3.32 -3.83
C ARG A 63 -22.88 -3.69 -5.26
N SER A 64 -22.11 -4.57 -5.89
CA SER A 64 -22.32 -4.97 -7.26
C SER A 64 -23.62 -5.77 -7.42
N ARG A 65 -24.51 -5.26 -8.27
CA ARG A 65 -25.69 -6.00 -8.75
C ARG A 65 -25.44 -6.70 -10.09
N ALA A 66 -24.18 -6.83 -10.52
CA ALA A 66 -23.82 -7.26 -11.87
C ALA A 66 -24.38 -8.64 -12.28
N ASN A 67 -24.74 -9.50 -11.32
CA ASN A 67 -25.29 -10.83 -11.57
C ASN A 67 -26.77 -11.03 -11.18
N THR A 68 -27.52 -9.97 -10.86
CA THR A 68 -28.90 -10.13 -10.36
C THR A 68 -29.94 -10.49 -11.43
N ALA A 69 -29.57 -10.51 -12.72
CA ALA A 69 -30.52 -10.63 -13.82
C ALA A 69 -30.38 -11.90 -14.70
N ALA A 70 -29.59 -12.91 -14.29
CA ALA A 70 -29.34 -14.12 -15.08
C ALA A 70 -28.84 -13.85 -16.53
N ALA A 71 -28.28 -12.66 -16.78
CA ALA A 71 -27.76 -12.28 -18.07
C ALA A 71 -26.40 -12.95 -18.30
N SER A 72 -26.30 -13.78 -19.34
CA SER A 72 -25.02 -14.25 -19.87
C SER A 72 -24.47 -13.19 -20.83
N TRP A 73 -23.23 -12.76 -20.60
CA TRP A 73 -22.56 -11.79 -21.45
C TRP A 73 -21.52 -12.50 -22.31
N SER A 74 -21.55 -12.29 -23.62
CA SER A 74 -20.44 -12.62 -24.51
C SER A 74 -19.37 -11.52 -24.43
N ARG A 75 -18.17 -11.79 -24.96
CA ARG A 75 -17.08 -10.79 -24.97
C ARG A 75 -17.47 -9.59 -25.84
N GLU A 76 -18.22 -9.85 -26.90
CA GLU A 76 -18.71 -8.90 -27.88
C GLU A 76 -19.73 -7.94 -27.24
N ASP A 77 -20.62 -8.44 -26.37
CA ASP A 77 -21.61 -7.64 -25.63
C ASP A 77 -20.97 -6.61 -24.68
N ALA A 78 -19.73 -6.84 -24.25
CA ALA A 78 -19.00 -5.92 -23.38
C ALA A 78 -18.44 -4.70 -24.13
N TYR A 79 -18.19 -4.82 -25.45
CA TYR A 79 -17.65 -3.74 -26.27
C TYR A 79 -18.72 -2.74 -26.73
N ASP A 80 -19.95 -3.21 -26.96
CA ASP A 80 -21.04 -2.38 -27.49
C ASP A 80 -21.71 -1.47 -26.45
N ARG A 81 -21.32 -1.56 -25.17
CA ARG A 81 -21.91 -0.73 -24.13
C ARG A 81 -21.10 0.57 -23.97
N PRO A 82 -21.65 1.75 -24.33
CA PRO A 82 -20.95 3.01 -24.10
C PRO A 82 -20.71 3.17 -22.59
N TYR A 83 -19.47 3.46 -22.22
CA TYR A 83 -19.06 3.73 -20.84
C TYR A 83 -19.91 4.88 -20.28
N PRO A 84 -20.74 4.66 -19.23
CA PRO A 84 -21.64 5.67 -18.70
C PRO A 84 -20.90 6.65 -17.77
N GLY A 85 -19.83 7.26 -18.29
CA GLY A 85 -19.01 8.24 -17.58
C GLY A 85 -18.25 9.20 -18.50
N GLY A 86 -18.56 9.20 -19.80
CA GLY A 86 -18.02 10.15 -20.78
C GLY A 86 -19.12 11.02 -21.36
N GLY A 87 -19.57 12.01 -20.60
CA GLY A 87 -20.51 13.04 -21.05
C GLY A 87 -20.32 14.29 -20.20
N ALA A 88 -20.03 15.41 -20.89
CA ALA A 88 -19.84 16.74 -20.34
C ALA A 88 -21.07 17.28 -19.60
#